data_AF-A0A2E4WEY7-F1
#
_entry.id   AF-A0A2E4WEY7-F1
#
_cell.length_a   1.000
_cell.length_b   1.000
_cell.length_c   1.000
_cell.angle_alpha   90.00
_cell.angle_beta   90.00
_cell.angle_gamma   90.00
#
_symmetry.space_group_name_H-M   'P 1'
#
loop_
_entity.id
_entity.type
_entity.pdbx_description
1 polymer ?
#
loop_
_entity_poly.entity_id
_entity_poly.type
_entity_poly.pdbx_seq_one_letter_code
_entity_poly.pdbx_strand_id
1 'polypeptide(L)' 'MNKNINSLLPKIWKSPNNEPISCSEKIKILNDNVAEIKRMTDDAIEDAELMGADPKQLIEILKKSLDK' A
#
# COMPACT_ATOMS: atom_id res chain seq x y z
N MET A 1 4.60 14.10 5.66
CA MET A 1 5.23 13.35 6.77
C MET A 1 5.55 11.94 6.28
N ASN A 2 6.84 11.59 6.10
CA ASN A 2 7.26 10.28 5.61
C ASN A 2 7.10 9.22 6.72
N LYS A 3 5.89 8.67 6.88
CA LYS A 3 5.72 7.42 7.63
C LYS A 3 6.53 6.34 6.92
N ASN A 4 7.43 5.73 7.66
CA ASN A 4 8.47 4.83 7.17
C ASN A 4 7.82 3.63 6.43
N ILE A 5 7.85 3.66 5.08
CA ILE A 5 7.26 2.64 4.20
C ILE A 5 7.75 1.23 4.55
N ASN A 6 8.95 1.12 5.12
CA ASN A 6 9.54 -0.15 5.53
C ASN A 6 8.73 -0.89 6.61
N SER A 7 7.84 -0.20 7.33
CA SER A 7 6.90 -0.85 8.26
C SER A 7 5.74 -1.59 7.56
N LEU A 8 5.45 -1.25 6.31
CA LEU A 8 4.39 -1.87 5.51
C LEU A 8 4.90 -3.04 4.67
N LEU A 9 6.20 -3.09 4.40
CA LEU A 9 6.80 -4.12 3.57
C LEU A 9 6.97 -5.44 4.36
N PRO A 10 6.69 -6.60 3.75
CA PRO A 10 6.97 -7.88 4.40
C PRO A 10 8.47 -8.09 4.53
N LYS A 11 8.89 -8.82 5.57
CA LYS A 11 10.30 -9.24 5.72
C LYS A 11 10.78 -10.12 4.57
N ILE A 12 9.87 -10.95 4.02
CA ILE A 12 10.12 -11.88 2.92
C ILE A 12 8.88 -11.92 2.03
N TRP A 13 9.05 -11.63 0.74
CA TRP A 13 8.03 -11.89 -0.27
C TRP A 13 8.00 -13.38 -0.60
N LYS A 14 6.80 -13.95 -0.80
CA LYS A 14 6.61 -15.37 -1.07
C LYS A 14 5.85 -15.62 -2.36
N SER A 15 6.14 -16.73 -3.01
CA SER A 15 5.34 -17.27 -4.12
C SER A 15 4.03 -17.88 -3.61
N PRO A 16 3.08 -18.22 -4.50
CA PRO A 16 1.87 -18.96 -4.13
C PRO A 16 2.14 -20.32 -3.46
N ASN A 17 3.32 -20.92 -3.73
CA ASN A 17 3.76 -22.17 -3.11
C ASN A 17 4.46 -21.95 -1.76
N ASN A 18 4.39 -20.73 -1.19
CA ASN A 18 5.02 -20.33 0.08
C ASN A 18 6.57 -20.32 0.05
N GLU A 19 7.18 -20.38 -1.13
CA GLU A 19 8.64 -20.27 -1.30
C GLU A 19 9.10 -18.80 -1.30
N PRO A 20 10.25 -18.45 -0.69
CA PRO A 20 10.79 -17.09 -0.74
C PRO A 20 11.13 -16.65 -2.16
N ILE A 21 10.71 -15.43 -2.54
CA ILE A 21 11.18 -14.78 -3.75
C ILE A 21 12.59 -14.25 -3.48
N SER A 22 13.59 -14.77 -4.19
CA SER A 22 15.02 -14.42 -4.00
C SER A 22 15.57 -13.41 -5.01
N CYS A 23 14.88 -13.22 -6.14
CA CYS A 23 15.31 -12.28 -7.17
C CYS A 23 15.17 -10.83 -6.68
N SER A 24 16.30 -10.14 -6.49
CA SER A 24 16.34 -8.76 -5.99
C SER A 24 15.52 -7.78 -6.82
N GLU A 25 15.53 -7.93 -8.16
CA GLU A 25 14.74 -7.06 -9.04
C GLU A 25 13.23 -7.23 -8.83
N LYS A 26 12.76 -8.48 -8.66
CA LYS A 26 11.35 -8.74 -8.35
C LYS A 26 10.96 -8.12 -7.00
N ILE A 27 11.82 -8.26 -5.98
CA ILE A 27 11.59 -7.68 -4.66
C ILE A 27 11.52 -6.14 -4.76
N LYS A 28 12.43 -5.52 -5.51
CA LYS A 28 12.45 -4.07 -5.73
C LYS A 28 11.13 -3.61 -6.34
N ILE A 29 10.69 -4.24 -7.43
CA ILE A 29 9.43 -3.90 -8.10
C ILE A 29 8.24 -4.03 -7.13
N LEU A 30 8.17 -5.11 -6.35
CA LEU A 30 7.09 -5.30 -5.38
C LEU A 30 7.09 -4.21 -4.29
N ASN A 31 8.26 -3.81 -3.79
CA ASN A 31 8.39 -2.74 -2.82
C ASN A 31 8.01 -1.38 -3.42
N ASP A 32 8.42 -1.10 -4.65
CA ASP A 32 8.08 0.12 -5.38
C ASP A 32 6.57 0.23 -5.59
N ASN A 33 5.89 -0.87 -5.95
CA ASN A 33 4.44 -0.92 -6.09
C ASN A 33 3.72 -0.57 -4.76
N VAL A 34 4.18 -1.14 -3.64
CA VAL A 34 3.60 -0.81 -2.31
C VAL A 34 3.81 0.67 -1.96
N ALA A 35 4.99 1.20 -2.28
CA ALA A 35 5.30 2.61 -2.06
C ALA A 35 4.42 3.54 -2.91
N GLU A 36 4.16 3.18 -4.16
CA GLU A 36 3.29 3.94 -5.05
C GLU A 36 1.84 3.96 -4.57
N ILE A 37 1.27 2.79 -4.25
CA ILE A 37 -0.09 2.69 -3.71
C ILE A 37 -0.24 3.51 -2.42
N LYS A 38 0.77 3.47 -1.54
CA LYS A 38 0.77 4.26 -0.31
C LYS A 38 0.70 5.75 -0.58
N ARG A 39 1.51 6.26 -1.52
CA ARG A 39 1.48 7.68 -1.91
C ARG A 39 0.10 8.06 -2.46
N MET A 40 -0.42 7.29 -3.41
CA MET A 40 -1.75 7.56 -3.99
C MET A 40 -2.86 7.55 -2.94
N THR A 41 -2.77 6.64 -1.96
CA THR A 41 -3.76 6.55 -0.88
C THR A 41 -3.63 7.74 0.09
N ASP A 42 -2.42 8.21 0.38
CA ASP A 42 -2.21 9.40 1.20
C ASP A 42 -2.79 10.65 0.52
N ASP A 43 -2.52 10.83 -0.77
CA ASP A 43 -3.05 11.95 -1.54
C ASP A 43 -4.59 11.92 -1.54
N ALA A 44 -5.20 10.75 -1.76
CA ALA A 44 -6.66 10.59 -1.71
C ALA A 44 -7.24 10.87 -0.31
N ILE A 45 -6.52 10.53 0.76
CA ILE A 45 -6.91 10.83 2.13
C ILE A 45 -6.85 12.33 2.40
N GLU A 46 -5.78 13.00 1.97
CA GLU A 46 -5.64 14.45 2.08
C GLU A 46 -6.78 15.17 1.33
N ASP A 47 -7.11 14.70 0.12
CA ASP A 47 -8.25 15.24 -0.64
C ASP A 47 -9.57 15.07 0.12
N ALA A 48 -9.82 13.91 0.73
CA ALA A 48 -11.02 13.69 1.54
C ALA A 48 -11.09 14.64 2.75
N GLU A 49 -9.97 14.88 3.43
CA GLU A 49 -9.88 15.85 4.53
C GLU A 49 -10.19 17.27 4.03
N LEU A 50 -9.61 17.67 2.89
CA LEU A 50 -9.83 18.99 2.27
C LEU A 50 -11.29 19.18 1.82
N MET A 51 -11.96 18.12 1.39
CA MET A 51 -13.38 18.15 1.02
C MET A 51 -14.34 18.04 2.21
N GLY A 52 -13.82 17.93 3.45
CA GLY A 52 -14.62 17.83 4.67
C GLY A 52 -15.29 16.47 4.89
N ALA A 53 -14.82 15.43 4.22
CA ALA A 53 -15.26 14.06 4.46
C ALA A 53 -14.54 13.43 5.67
N ASP A 54 -15.08 12.35 6.23
CA ASP A 54 -14.36 11.54 7.23
C ASP A 54 -13.35 10.62 6.51
N PRO A 55 -12.03 10.78 6.73
CA PRO A 55 -11.01 9.94 6.11
C PRO A 55 -11.17 8.45 6.41
N LYS A 56 -11.74 8.12 7.58
CA LYS A 56 -12.00 6.72 7.94
C LYS A 56 -13.02 6.09 6.99
N GLN A 57 -14.03 6.84 6.56
CA GLN A 57 -15.01 6.36 5.59
C GLN A 57 -14.33 6.07 4.24
N LEU A 58 -13.45 6.96 3.77
CA LEU A 58 -12.69 6.75 2.54
C LEU A 58 -11.83 5.48 2.66
N ILE A 59 -11.08 5.30 3.75
CA ILE A 59 -10.24 4.13 3.99
C ILE A 59 -11.06 2.83 3.91
N GLU A 60 -12.26 2.81 4.50
CA GLU A 60 -13.14 1.63 4.43
C GLU A 60 -13.65 1.36 3.01
N ILE A 61 -13.94 2.39 2.22
CA ILE A 61 -14.31 2.23 0.81
C ILE A 61 -13.12 1.70 -0.02
N LEU A 62 -11.92 2.22 0.21
CA LEU A 62 -10.70 1.78 -0.48
C LEU A 62 -10.41 0.30 -0.19
N LYS A 63 -10.51 -0.14 1.07
CA LYS A 63 -10.40 -1.57 1.43
C LYS A 63 -11.41 -2.44 0.68
N LYS A 64 -12.69 -2.04 0.71
CA LYS A 64 -13.76 -2.76 -0.01
C LYS A 64 -13.55 -2.82 -1.52
N SER A 65 -12.82 -1.85 -2.10
CA SER A 65 -12.56 -1.83 -3.53
C SER A 65 -11.59 -2.94 -3.99
N LEU A 66 -10.79 -3.49 -3.08
CA LEU A 66 -9.84 -4.57 -3.35
C LEU A 66 -10.49 -5.97 -3.36
N ASP A 67 -11.66 -6.11 -2.74
CA ASP A 67 -12.39 -7.38 -2.60
C ASP A 67 -13.37 -7.67 -3.77
N LYS A 68 -13.23 -6.96 -4.91
CA LYS A 68 -14.13 -7.07 -6.06
C LYS A 68 -13.86 -8.28 -6.96
#